data_AF-A0A7V9Q4S7-F1
#
_entry.id   AF-A0A7V9Q4S7-F1
#
_cell.length_a   1.000
_cell.length_b   1.000
_cell.length_c   1.000
_cell.angle_alpha   90.00
_cell.angle_beta   90.00
_cell.angle_gamma   90.00
#
_symmetry.space_group_name_H-M   'P 1'
#
loop_
_entity.id
_entity.type
_entity.pdbx_description
1 polymer ?
#
loop_
_entity_poly.entity_id
_entity_poly.type
_entity_poly.pdbx_seq_one_letter_code
_entity_poly.pdbx_strand_id
1 'polypeptide(L)'
;MSFNNAQLMKEMVKGDCQIMLKRITAIILIFACASVAWMILGATIFSRTYSSDDALEGRVVSTWGAPHSQSPPVASSERIVPKTTETIENGRKKVLTEQVKEIAPLTLESSRVNVALDLDHRQKGLLWYSTYKIRFDGIYAFRNS
;
A
#
# COMPACT_ATOMS: atom_id res chain seq x y z
N MET A 1 -47.53 -70.47 -18.65
CA MET A 1 -46.64 -70.10 -17.53
C MET A 1 -45.52 -69.17 -18.02
N SER A 2 -45.85 -67.96 -18.49
CA SER A 2 -44.88 -67.07 -19.20
C SER A 2 -44.92 -65.60 -18.76
N PHE A 3 -45.72 -65.24 -17.75
CA PHE A 3 -45.88 -63.84 -17.31
C PHE A 3 -44.93 -63.41 -16.18
N ASN A 4 -44.17 -64.32 -15.56
CA ASN A 4 -43.32 -63.99 -14.41
C ASN A 4 -41.97 -63.34 -14.78
N ASN A 5 -41.40 -63.64 -15.94
CA ASN A 5 -40.02 -63.23 -16.24
C ASN A 5 -39.89 -61.73 -16.51
N ALA A 6 -40.89 -61.11 -17.17
CA ALA A 6 -40.88 -59.68 -17.44
C ALA A 6 -41.08 -58.84 -16.16
N GLN A 7 -41.85 -59.35 -15.20
CA GLN A 7 -42.09 -58.68 -13.93
C GLN A 7 -40.86 -58.79 -13.02
N LEU A 8 -40.19 -59.96 -13.01
CA LEU A 8 -38.92 -60.15 -12.30
C LEU A 8 -37.79 -59.28 -12.84
N MET A 9 -37.69 -59.10 -14.16
CA MET A 9 -36.67 -58.22 -14.73
C MET A 9 -36.87 -56.75 -14.34
N LYS A 10 -38.12 -56.27 -14.29
CA LYS A 10 -38.41 -54.89 -13.86
C LYS A 10 -38.07 -54.65 -12.39
N GLU A 11 -38.42 -55.59 -11.50
CA GLU A 11 -38.10 -55.48 -10.08
C GLU A 11 -36.59 -55.60 -9.80
N MET A 12 -35.87 -56.44 -10.57
CA MET A 12 -34.41 -56.55 -10.50
C MET A 12 -33.71 -55.24 -10.91
N VAL A 13 -34.07 -54.68 -12.07
CA VAL A 13 -33.51 -53.40 -12.56
C VAL A 13 -33.84 -52.25 -11.61
N LYS A 14 -35.05 -52.25 -11.02
CA LYS A 14 -35.45 -51.27 -10.01
C LYS A 14 -34.61 -51.37 -8.75
N GLY A 15 -34.30 -52.59 -8.29
CA GLY A 15 -33.38 -52.84 -7.17
C GLY A 15 -31.97 -52.31 -7.43
N ASP A 16 -31.42 -52.60 -8.61
CA ASP A 16 -30.08 -52.15 -9.01
C ASP A 16 -29.99 -50.62 -9.15
N CYS A 17 -31.01 -49.99 -9.73
CA CYS A 17 -31.10 -48.54 -9.82
C CYS A 17 -31.20 -47.87 -8.44
N GLN A 18 -31.97 -48.45 -7.51
CA GLN A 18 -32.04 -47.98 -6.13
C GLN A 18 -30.70 -48.08 -5.39
N ILE A 19 -29.93 -49.16 -5.61
CA ILE A 19 -28.59 -49.31 -5.04
C ILE A 19 -27.63 -48.27 -5.63
N MET A 20 -27.67 -48.05 -6.95
CA MET A 20 -26.85 -47.03 -7.61
C MET A 20 -27.17 -45.61 -7.12
N LEU A 21 -28.45 -45.26 -7.01
CA LEU A 21 -28.88 -43.94 -6.49
C LEU A 21 -28.41 -43.71 -5.05
N LYS A 22 -28.52 -44.72 -4.17
CA LYS A 22 -28.01 -44.62 -2.78
C LYS A 22 -26.50 -44.35 -2.74
N ARG A 23 -25.74 -45.00 -3.62
CA ARG A 23 -24.29 -44.80 -3.73
C ARG A 23 -23.94 -43.41 -4.24
N ILE A 24 -24.64 -42.92 -5.28
CA ILE A 24 -24.43 -41.57 -5.82
C ILE A 24 -24.72 -40.52 -4.75
N THR A 25 -25.82 -40.65 -4.01
CA THR A 25 -26.15 -39.72 -2.91
C THR A 25 -25.09 -39.75 -1.81
N ALA A 26 -24.56 -40.93 -1.46
CA ALA A 26 -23.47 -41.04 -0.49
C ALA A 26 -22.18 -40.36 -0.97
N ILE A 27 -21.82 -40.53 -2.24
CA ILE A 27 -20.63 -39.88 -2.84
C ILE A 27 -20.78 -38.36 -2.85
N ILE A 28 -21.96 -37.84 -3.22
CA ILE A 28 -22.25 -36.39 -3.21
C ILE A 28 -22.09 -35.82 -1.81
N LEU A 29 -22.60 -36.53 -0.78
CA LEU A 29 -22.51 -36.06 0.61
C LEU A 29 -21.06 -36.00 1.10
N ILE A 30 -20.26 -37.04 0.82
CA ILE A 30 -18.83 -37.07 1.16
C ILE A 30 -18.09 -35.95 0.43
N PHE A 31 -18.35 -35.78 -0.87
CA PHE A 31 -17.72 -34.76 -1.69
C PHE A 31 -18.06 -33.34 -1.21
N ALA A 32 -19.32 -33.09 -0.84
CA ALA A 32 -19.75 -31.80 -0.29
C ALA A 32 -19.02 -31.51 1.04
N CYS A 33 -18.94 -32.49 1.93
CA CYS A 33 -18.21 -32.36 3.20
C CYS A 33 -16.72 -32.05 2.97
N ALA A 34 -16.07 -32.80 2.07
CA ALA A 34 -14.67 -32.55 1.70
C ALA A 34 -14.47 -31.16 1.08
N SER A 35 -15.39 -30.73 0.21
CA SER A 35 -15.34 -29.40 -0.42
C SER A 35 -15.43 -28.28 0.61
N VAL A 36 -16.32 -28.39 1.59
CA VAL A 36 -16.45 -27.41 2.69
C VAL A 36 -15.16 -27.36 3.52
N ALA A 37 -14.56 -28.51 3.84
CA ALA A 37 -13.29 -28.56 4.57
C ALA A 37 -12.15 -27.89 3.80
N TRP A 38 -12.04 -28.14 2.48
CA TRP A 38 -11.08 -27.47 1.61
C TRP A 38 -11.33 -25.97 1.49
N MET A 39 -12.60 -25.53 1.44
CA MET A 39 -12.94 -24.11 1.44
C MET A 39 -12.53 -23.42 2.75
N ILE A 40 -12.74 -24.06 3.91
CA ILE A 40 -12.31 -23.51 5.21
C ILE A 40 -10.79 -23.41 5.25
N LEU A 41 -10.06 -24.45 4.80
CA LEU A 41 -8.60 -24.44 4.75
C LEU A 41 -8.09 -23.31 3.83
N GLY A 42 -8.65 -23.18 2.63
CA GLY A 42 -8.34 -22.08 1.71
C GLY A 42 -8.67 -20.71 2.32
N ALA A 43 -9.81 -20.57 2.98
CA ALA A 43 -10.23 -19.33 3.64
C ALA A 43 -9.30 -18.98 4.81
N THR A 44 -8.77 -19.95 5.57
CA THR A 44 -7.80 -19.66 6.64
C THR A 44 -6.45 -19.19 6.09
N ILE A 45 -5.97 -19.80 4.99
CA ILE A 45 -4.74 -19.37 4.30
C ILE A 45 -4.95 -17.97 3.72
N PHE A 46 -6.07 -17.73 3.04
CA PHE A 46 -6.40 -16.45 2.46
C PHE A 46 -6.61 -15.38 3.54
N SER A 47 -7.34 -15.68 4.61
CA SER A 47 -7.51 -14.78 5.76
C SER A 47 -6.17 -14.40 6.38
N ARG A 48 -5.24 -15.35 6.59
CA ARG A 48 -3.90 -15.02 7.11
C ARG A 48 -3.06 -14.22 6.11
N THR A 49 -3.23 -14.44 4.82
CA THR A 49 -2.45 -13.77 3.77
C THR A 49 -3.00 -12.37 3.48
N TYR A 50 -4.32 -12.20 3.44
CA TYR A 50 -5.02 -10.98 3.01
C TYR A 50 -5.43 -10.06 4.16
N SER A 51 -5.71 -10.57 5.38
CA SER A 51 -5.81 -9.70 6.58
C SER A 51 -4.48 -9.06 6.96
N SER A 52 -3.41 -9.44 6.26
CA SER A 52 -2.15 -8.72 6.32
C SER A 52 -2.15 -7.49 5.40
N ASP A 53 -2.91 -7.40 4.30
CA ASP A 53 -2.64 -6.45 3.19
C ASP A 53 -2.87 -4.96 3.54
N ASP A 54 -4.03 -4.58 4.09
CA ASP A 54 -4.28 -3.17 4.53
C ASP A 54 -3.39 -2.75 5.71
N ALA A 55 -2.95 -3.71 6.52
CA ALA A 55 -2.01 -3.47 7.61
C ALA A 55 -0.54 -3.73 7.21
N LEU A 56 -0.27 -4.10 5.96
CA LEU A 56 1.06 -4.39 5.43
C LEU A 56 1.70 -3.13 4.88
N GLU A 57 0.96 -2.22 4.23
CA GLU A 57 1.55 -0.96 3.76
C GLU A 57 2.14 -0.16 4.94
N GLY A 58 1.37 -0.01 6.04
CA GLY A 58 1.85 0.63 7.27
C GLY A 58 2.98 -0.13 8.00
N ARG A 59 3.04 -1.47 7.90
CA ARG A 59 4.09 -2.30 8.53
C ARG A 59 5.34 -2.51 7.67
N VAL A 60 5.23 -2.39 6.35
CA VAL A 60 6.38 -2.36 5.44
C VAL A 60 7.11 -1.03 5.63
N VAL A 61 6.39 0.07 5.84
CA VAL A 61 6.96 1.36 6.27
C VAL A 61 7.67 1.25 7.62
N SER A 62 7.09 0.58 8.62
CA SER A 62 7.72 0.46 9.93
C SER A 62 8.90 -0.54 10.00
N THR A 63 8.95 -1.52 9.09
CA THR A 63 10.03 -2.52 9.05
C THR A 63 11.17 -2.11 8.11
N TRP A 64 10.85 -1.46 6.99
CA TRP A 64 11.80 -1.19 5.90
C TRP A 64 11.95 0.29 5.54
N GLY A 65 11.12 1.18 6.11
CA GLY A 65 11.17 2.63 5.88
C GLY A 65 10.01 3.13 5.01
N ALA A 66 9.60 4.37 5.27
CA ALA A 66 8.60 5.07 4.46
C ALA A 66 9.09 5.30 3.03
N PRO A 67 8.18 5.51 2.04
CA PRO A 67 8.58 6.03 0.74
C PRO A 67 9.48 7.24 0.92
N HIS A 68 10.71 7.14 0.40
CA HIS A 68 11.69 8.21 0.54
C HIS A 68 11.29 9.37 -0.36
N SER A 69 10.77 10.43 0.26
CA SER A 69 10.41 11.68 -0.42
C SER A 69 11.37 12.78 0.05
N GLN A 70 12.19 13.30 -0.86
CA GLN A 70 13.04 14.46 -0.60
C GLN A 70 12.54 15.67 -1.40
N SER A 71 12.16 16.72 -0.69
CA SER A 71 11.78 18.01 -1.28
C SER A 71 13.02 18.79 -1.73
N PRO A 72 12.90 19.65 -2.77
CA PRO A 72 14.02 20.49 -3.21
C PRO A 72 14.45 21.47 -2.11
N PRO A 73 15.76 21.79 -2.00
CA PRO A 73 16.24 22.73 -1.01
C PRO A 73 15.88 24.17 -1.38
N VAL A 74 15.63 24.98 -0.35
CA VAL A 74 15.31 26.41 -0.46
C VAL A 74 16.30 27.19 0.42
N ALA A 75 16.83 28.31 -0.09
CA ALA A 75 17.72 29.18 0.65
C ALA A 75 17.19 30.63 0.64
N SER A 76 17.38 31.34 1.75
CA SER A 76 17.02 32.75 1.90
C SER A 76 18.14 33.51 2.62
N SER A 77 18.23 34.81 2.36
CA SER A 77 19.15 35.73 3.03
C SER A 77 18.35 36.66 3.94
N GLU A 78 18.79 36.80 5.19
CA GLU A 78 18.25 37.78 6.14
C GLU A 78 19.13 39.04 6.11
N ARG A 79 18.52 40.22 5.91
CA ARG A 79 19.19 41.52 6.04
C ARG A 79 18.37 42.41 6.97
N ILE A 80 19.03 43.11 7.89
CA ILE A 80 18.38 44.09 8.77
C ILE A 80 18.33 45.41 8.02
N VAL A 81 17.14 45.85 7.62
CA VAL A 81 16.95 47.11 6.90
C VAL A 81 16.25 48.11 7.83
N PRO A 82 16.78 49.33 8.00
CA PRO A 82 16.08 50.37 8.74
C PRO A 82 14.84 50.78 7.95
N LYS A 83 13.65 50.41 8.44
CA LYS A 83 12.38 50.83 7.84
C LYS A 83 11.87 52.04 8.59
N THR A 84 11.86 53.17 7.89
CA THR A 84 11.26 54.41 8.39
C THR A 84 9.76 54.35 8.21
N THR A 85 9.01 54.10 9.28
CA THR A 85 7.54 54.16 9.24
C THR A 85 7.08 55.52 9.75
N GLU A 86 6.53 56.34 8.86
CA GLU A 86 5.88 57.60 9.24
C GLU A 86 4.48 57.29 9.79
N THR A 87 4.34 57.20 11.12
CA THR A 87 3.02 57.14 11.76
C THR A 87 2.63 58.55 12.21
N ILE A 88 1.50 59.06 11.73
CA ILE A 88 0.93 60.34 12.17
C ILE A 88 0.05 60.07 13.38
N GLU A 89 0.59 60.30 14.57
CA GLU A 89 -0.21 60.48 15.80
C GLU A 89 -0.21 61.97 16.16
N ASN A 90 -1.41 62.55 16.30
CA ASN A 90 -1.62 63.90 16.85
C ASN A 90 -0.87 65.05 16.15
N GLY A 91 -0.90 65.11 14.82
CA GLY A 91 -0.48 66.29 14.04
C GLY A 91 1.01 66.65 14.11
N ARG A 92 1.86 65.80 14.70
CA ARG A 92 3.32 65.96 14.71
C ARG A 92 3.96 64.71 14.10
N LYS A 93 4.78 64.91 13.05
CA LYS A 93 5.54 63.83 12.41
C LYS A 93 6.54 63.24 13.40
N LYS A 94 6.38 61.97 13.78
CA LYS A 94 7.37 61.23 14.56
C LYS A 94 7.95 60.13 13.67
N VAL A 95 9.23 60.24 13.38
CA VAL A 95 9.97 59.29 12.55
C VAL A 95 10.45 58.17 13.47
N LEU A 96 9.75 57.03 13.47
CA LEU A 96 10.21 55.83 14.18
C LEU A 96 11.07 55.01 13.22
N THR A 97 12.35 54.88 13.53
CA THR A 97 13.27 54.00 12.81
C THR A 97 13.20 52.62 13.46
N GLU A 98 12.44 51.71 12.87
CA GLU A 98 12.38 50.33 13.34
C GLU A 98 13.31 49.47 12.47
N GLN A 99 14.16 48.66 13.11
CA GLN A 99 15.01 47.71 12.40
C GLN A 99 14.16 46.51 12.01
N VAL A 100 13.75 46.45 10.74
CA VAL A 100 12.92 45.35 10.25
C VAL A 100 13.82 44.32 9.57
N LYS A 101 13.63 43.05 9.93
CA LYS A 101 14.28 41.90 9.29
C LYS A 101 13.61 41.68 7.94
N GLU A 102 14.35 41.94 6.86
CA GLU A 102 13.93 41.62 5.49
C GLU A 102 14.52 40.25 5.11
N ILE A 103 13.63 39.30 4.78
CA ILE A 103 14.00 37.96 4.33
C ILE A 103 13.82 37.92 2.82
N ALA A 104 14.92 37.88 2.07
CA ALA A 104 14.92 37.78 0.62
C ALA A 104 15.21 36.33 0.19
N PRO A 105 14.40 35.70 -0.69
CA PRO A 105 14.70 34.37 -1.22
C PRO A 105 15.93 34.42 -2.14
N LEU A 106 16.84 33.46 -2.00
CA LEU A 106 17.98 33.31 -2.90
C LEU A 106 17.54 32.57 -4.16
N THR A 107 18.01 33.04 -5.30
CA THR A 107 17.73 32.39 -6.58
C THR A 107 18.58 31.14 -6.72
N LEU A 108 17.93 30.01 -7.05
CA LEU A 108 18.62 28.76 -7.35
C LEU A 108 19.18 28.85 -8.78
N GLU A 109 20.50 28.80 -8.91
CA GLU A 109 21.19 28.95 -10.20
C GLU A 109 21.45 27.60 -10.88
N SER A 110 21.81 26.58 -10.11
CA SER A 110 21.99 25.24 -10.64
C SER A 110 21.68 24.14 -9.63
N SER A 111 21.32 22.97 -10.16
CA SER A 111 21.09 21.75 -9.40
C SER A 111 21.71 20.58 -10.13
N ARG A 112 22.62 19.88 -9.46
CA ARG A 112 23.17 18.60 -9.92
C ARG A 112 22.72 17.55 -8.94
N VAL A 113 21.82 16.69 -9.39
CA VAL A 113 21.22 15.63 -8.57
C VAL A 113 21.58 14.28 -9.17
N ASN A 114 22.12 13.39 -8.34
CA ASN A 114 22.44 12.02 -8.69
C ASN A 114 21.65 11.06 -7.80
N VAL A 115 20.92 10.14 -8.41
CA VAL A 115 20.07 9.17 -7.71
C VAL A 115 20.42 7.78 -8.20
N ALA A 116 20.80 6.89 -7.28
CA ALA A 116 20.95 5.47 -7.55
C ALA A 116 19.88 4.69 -6.77
N LEU A 117 19.18 3.82 -7.50
CA LEU A 117 18.14 2.94 -6.96
C LEU A 117 18.62 1.49 -7.11
N ASP A 118 18.88 0.84 -5.98
CA ASP A 118 19.30 -0.56 -5.95
C ASP A 118 18.10 -1.43 -5.51
N LEU A 119 17.60 -2.28 -6.42
CA LEU A 119 16.48 -3.19 -6.15
C LEU A 119 16.93 -4.30 -5.17
N ASP A 120 16.19 -4.45 -4.08
CA ASP A 120 16.43 -5.43 -3.03
C ASP A 120 15.10 -6.16 -2.72
N HIS A 121 15.04 -7.45 -3.03
CA HIS A 121 13.85 -8.26 -2.78
C HIS A 121 13.88 -8.84 -1.37
N ARG A 122 12.80 -8.64 -0.60
CA ARG A 122 12.69 -9.11 0.78
C ARG A 122 11.46 -9.98 0.96
N GLN A 123 11.66 -11.16 1.54
CA GLN A 123 10.59 -12.11 1.82
C GLN A 123 10.05 -11.93 3.24
N LYS A 124 8.73 -11.82 3.39
CA LYS A 124 8.04 -11.85 4.69
C LYS A 124 6.92 -12.89 4.64
N GLY A 125 7.11 -14.00 5.37
CA GLY A 125 6.23 -15.16 5.26
C GLY A 125 6.36 -15.82 3.87
N LEU A 126 5.24 -15.94 3.16
CA LEU A 126 5.19 -16.48 1.79
C LEU A 126 5.23 -15.39 0.70
N LEU A 127 5.22 -14.11 1.09
CA LEU A 127 5.14 -12.97 0.17
C LEU A 127 6.52 -12.35 -0.05
N TRP A 128 6.77 -12.00 -1.32
CA TRP A 128 7.96 -11.26 -1.74
C TRP A 128 7.60 -9.79 -1.94
N TYR A 129 8.46 -8.90 -1.44
CA TYR A 129 8.33 -7.45 -1.57
C TYR A 129 9.53 -6.88 -2.30
N SER A 130 9.28 -6.03 -3.29
CA SER A 130 10.31 -5.25 -3.98
C SER A 130 10.61 -3.99 -3.18
N THR A 131 11.75 -3.97 -2.48
CA THR A 131 12.25 -2.78 -1.79
C THR A 131 13.39 -2.15 -2.58
N TYR A 132 13.67 -0.86 -2.34
CA TYR A 132 14.76 -0.17 -3.02
C TYR A 132 15.66 0.49 -1.99
N LYS A 133 16.97 0.33 -2.14
CA LYS A 133 17.95 1.19 -1.46
C LYS A 133 18.20 2.41 -2.33
N ILE A 134 18.22 3.57 -1.70
CA ILE A 134 18.30 4.86 -2.39
C ILE A 134 19.59 5.54 -1.95
N ARG A 135 20.43 5.89 -2.93
CA ARG A 135 21.57 6.79 -2.73
C ARG A 135 21.24 8.09 -3.44
N PHE A 136 21.11 9.16 -2.68
CA PHE A 136 20.80 10.49 -3.18
C PHE A 136 21.98 11.42 -2.90
N ASP A 137 22.48 12.07 -3.94
CA ASP A 137 23.50 13.11 -3.89
C ASP A 137 22.96 14.35 -4.62
N GLY A 138 23.06 15.52 -3.98
CA GLY A 138 22.50 16.77 -4.50
C GLY A 138 23.43 17.93 -4.23
N ILE A 139 23.92 18.57 -5.30
CA ILE A 139 24.74 19.78 -5.26
C ILE A 139 23.91 20.93 -5.82
N TYR A 140 23.75 21.99 -5.02
CA TYR A 140 22.90 23.14 -5.34
C TYR A 140 23.72 24.43 -5.27
N ALA A 141 23.61 25.29 -6.28
CA ALA A 141 24.23 26.61 -6.27
C ALA A 141 23.15 27.68 -6.15
N PHE A 142 23.30 28.57 -5.17
CA PHE A 142 22.42 29.71 -4.95
C PHE A 142 23.17 31.01 -5.22
N ARG A 143 22.49 31.96 -5.84
CA ARG A 143 23.02 33.29 -6.11
C ARG A 143 22.36 34.32 -5.20
N ASN A 144 23.21 35.07 -4.50
CA ASN A 144 22.83 36.24 -3.72
C ASN A 144 23.03 37.48 -4.59
N SER A 145 21.94 38.14 -4.96
CA SER A 145 21.94 39.42 -5.67
C SER A 145 21.92 40.63 -4.73
#